data_AF-A0A1S8C5I7-F1
#
_entry.id   AF-A0A1S8C5I7-F1
#
_cell.length_a   1.000
_cell.length_b   1.000
_cell.length_c   1.000
_cell.angle_alpha   90.00
_cell.angle_beta   90.00
_cell.angle_gamma   90.00
#
_symmetry.space_group_name_H-M   'P 1'
#
loop_
_entity.id
_entity.type
_entity.pdbx_description
1 polymer ?
#
loop_
_entity_poly.entity_id
_entity_poly.type
_entity_poly.pdbx_seq_one_letter_code
_entity_poly.pdbx_strand_id
1 'polypeptide(L)' 'LVPGAAAGPAATRWAGSGCRRCTCGGAQDAFLGRAATEATGEFVSGPYALEVLEDADHWLPELAADRVGELVTAHVRTHG' A
#
# COMPACT_ATOMS: atom_id res chain seq x y z
N LEU A 1 13.70 -19.48 0.94
CA LEU A 1 12.93 -19.67 2.19
C LEU A 1 13.42 -18.62 3.19
N VAL A 2 12.77 -17.47 3.27
CA VAL A 2 13.07 -16.49 4.33
C VAL A 2 12.37 -16.99 5.61
N PRO A 3 13.09 -17.30 6.70
CA PRO A 3 12.46 -17.78 7.91
C PRO A 3 11.81 -16.63 8.69
N GLY A 4 10.60 -16.89 9.19
CA GLY A 4 9.90 -16.25 10.31
C GLY A 4 10.23 -14.79 10.61
N ALA A 5 9.47 -13.86 10.05
CA ALA A 5 9.32 -12.53 10.63
C ALA A 5 8.49 -12.68 11.92
N ALA A 6 9.16 -12.70 13.07
CA ALA A 6 8.50 -12.59 14.36
C ALA A 6 7.86 -11.20 14.48
N ALA A 7 6.57 -11.16 14.82
CA ALA A 7 5.85 -9.91 15.10
C ALA A 7 6.50 -9.21 16.31
N GLY A 8 7.12 -8.06 16.07
CA GLY A 8 7.60 -7.15 17.11
C GLY A 8 6.46 -6.49 17.88
N PRO A 9 6.76 -5.82 19.01
CA PRO A 9 5.75 -5.25 19.89
C PRO A 9 4.87 -4.24 19.16
N ALA A 10 3.59 -4.20 19.55
CA ALA A 10 2.51 -3.44 18.95
C ALA A 10 2.95 -2.10 18.35
N ALA A 11 2.86 -2.05 17.02
CA ALA A 11 2.79 -0.87 16.19
C ALA A 11 2.31 0.39 16.95
N THR A 12 3.22 1.29 17.27
CA THR A 12 2.82 2.63 17.74
C THR A 12 2.03 3.29 16.62
N ARG A 13 0.71 3.38 16.79
CA ARG A 13 -0.21 4.06 15.87
C ARG A 13 0.35 5.44 15.53
N TRP A 14 0.66 5.70 14.26
CA TRP A 14 1.04 7.04 13.81
C TRP A 14 -0.20 7.93 13.83
N ALA A 15 -0.40 8.61 14.96
CA ALA A 15 -1.46 9.59 15.13
C ALA A 15 -1.04 10.88 14.44
N GLY A 16 -1.69 11.25 13.33
CA GLY A 16 -1.51 12.60 12.78
C GLY A 16 -1.72 12.85 11.28
N SER A 17 -2.10 11.88 10.46
CA SER A 17 -2.32 12.16 9.03
C SER A 17 -3.51 11.39 8.47
N GLY A 18 -4.58 12.13 8.18
CA GLY A 18 -5.81 11.64 7.57
C GLY A 18 -5.67 11.32 6.08
N CYS A 19 -4.70 10.50 5.69
CA CYS A 19 -4.56 10.05 4.31
C CYS A 19 -5.44 8.82 4.09
N ARG A 20 -6.41 8.91 3.16
CA ARG A 20 -7.60 8.03 3.12
C ARG A 20 -7.54 6.82 2.18
N ARG A 21 -6.39 6.53 1.55
CA ARG A 21 -6.15 5.33 0.72
C ARG A 21 -4.75 5.41 0.08
N CYS A 22 -3.85 4.48 0.41
CA CYS A 22 -2.53 4.38 -0.22
C CYS A 22 -2.51 3.13 -1.11
N THR A 23 -2.36 3.32 -2.42
CA THR A 23 -2.21 2.22 -3.39
C THR A 23 -0.75 1.83 -3.50
N CYS A 24 -0.37 0.71 -2.88
CA CYS A 24 0.95 0.10 -3.06
C CYS A 24 0.68 -1.28 -3.64
N GLY A 25 0.91 -1.50 -4.94
CA GLY A 25 0.35 -2.67 -5.59
C GLY A 25 1.24 -3.23 -6.66
N GLY A 26 2.32 -3.90 -6.31
CA GLY A 26 2.91 -4.92 -7.17
C GLY A 26 2.97 -6.21 -6.38
N ALA A 27 2.20 -7.23 -6.75
CA ALA A 27 2.30 -8.53 -6.08
C ALA A 27 3.73 -9.13 -6.19
N GLN A 28 4.51 -8.61 -7.14
CA GLN A 28 5.88 -9.01 -7.45
C GLN A 28 6.93 -7.94 -7.07
N ASP A 29 6.59 -6.96 -6.24
CA ASP A 29 7.55 -5.93 -5.80
C ASP A 29 8.65 -6.54 -4.91
N ALA A 30 9.91 -6.41 -5.35
CA ALA A 30 11.08 -6.95 -4.66
C ALA A 30 11.49 -6.14 -3.41
N PHE A 31 11.00 -4.92 -3.27
CA PHE A 31 11.31 -3.99 -2.18
C PHE A 31 10.17 -3.89 -1.17
N LEU A 32 8.92 -4.08 -1.62
CA LEU A 32 7.73 -4.02 -0.77
C LEU A 32 7.04 -5.37 -0.68
N GLY A 33 7.27 -6.07 0.44
CA GLY A 33 6.66 -7.37 0.69
C GLY A 33 5.16 -7.27 1.01
N ARG A 34 4.37 -8.21 0.45
CA ARG A 34 2.91 -8.31 0.62
C ARG A 34 2.44 -8.19 2.08
N ALA A 35 3.07 -8.91 3.00
CA ALA A 35 2.67 -8.89 4.42
C ALA A 35 2.81 -7.49 5.05
N ALA A 36 3.87 -6.75 4.72
CA ALA A 36 4.06 -5.40 5.22
C ALA A 36 3.03 -4.43 4.62
N THR A 37 2.73 -4.58 3.32
CA THR A 37 1.68 -3.80 2.65
C THR A 37 0.31 -4.06 3.26
N GLU A 38 -0.10 -5.33 3.43
CA GLU A 38 -1.38 -5.67 4.05
C GLU A 38 -1.49 -5.15 5.49
N ALA A 39 -0.42 -5.24 6.28
CA ALA A 39 -0.39 -4.78 7.66
C ALA A 39 -0.38 -3.25 7.80
N THR A 40 -0.09 -2.48 6.73
CA THR A 40 0.05 -1.02 6.79
C THR A 40 -1.18 -0.33 7.38
N GLY A 41 -2.37 -0.89 7.16
CA GLY A 41 -3.62 -0.39 7.74
C GLY A 41 -3.63 -0.30 9.27
N GLU A 42 -2.85 -1.13 9.96
CA GLU A 42 -2.74 -1.15 11.42
C GLU A 42 -1.93 0.04 11.97
N PHE A 43 -1.05 0.61 11.15
CA PHE A 43 -0.11 1.66 11.54
C PHE A 43 -0.62 3.07 11.23
N VAL A 44 -1.62 3.19 10.36
CA VAL A 44 -2.17 4.49 9.92
C VAL A 44 -3.45 4.85 10.67
N SER A 45 -3.67 6.15 10.90
CA SER A 45 -4.87 6.67 11.57
C SER A 45 -5.98 7.10 10.61
N GLY A 46 -5.66 7.30 9.34
CA GLY A 46 -6.62 7.52 8.27
C GLY A 46 -7.12 6.21 7.65
N PRO A 47 -8.28 6.22 6.97
CA PRO A 47 -8.72 5.08 6.17
C PRO A 47 -7.63 4.55 5.25
N TYR A 48 -7.46 3.24 5.27
CA TYR A 48 -6.51 2.54 4.42
C TYR A 48 -7.27 1.64 3.47
N ALA A 49 -6.83 1.60 2.22
CA ALA A 49 -7.35 0.67 1.25
C ALA A 49 -6.26 0.28 0.27
N LEU A 50 -6.13 -1.02 0.09
CA LEU A 50 -5.11 -1.66 -0.71
C LEU A 50 -5.74 -2.16 -2.02
N GLU A 51 -5.13 -1.77 -3.14
CA GLU A 51 -5.43 -2.31 -4.47
C GLU A 51 -4.19 -3.06 -4.95
N VAL A 52 -4.33 -4.34 -5.27
CA VAL A 52 -3.24 -5.19 -5.73
C VAL A 52 -3.29 -5.33 -7.25
N LEU A 53 -2.19 -5.03 -7.93
CA LEU A 53 -2.00 -5.34 -9.34
C LEU A 53 -1.09 -6.58 -9.41
N GLU A 54 -1.67 -7.71 -9.82
CA GLU A 54 -1.03 -9.03 -9.77
C GLU A 54 0.18 -9.14 -10.73
N ASP A 55 0.12 -8.47 -11.89
CA ASP A 55 1.11 -8.58 -12.97
C ASP A 55 2.11 -7.42 -13.01
N ALA A 56 2.33 -6.74 -11.89
CA ALA A 56 3.23 -5.59 -11.81
C ALA A 56 4.21 -5.68 -10.64
N ASP A 57 5.37 -5.04 -10.81
CA ASP A 57 6.43 -4.93 -9.82
C ASP A 57 6.50 -3.51 -9.22
N HIS A 58 7.68 -3.07 -8.79
CA HIS A 58 7.90 -1.75 -8.20
C HIS A 58 7.59 -0.58 -9.16
N TRP A 59 7.68 -0.80 -10.48
CA TRP A 59 7.56 0.24 -11.52
C TRP A 59 6.12 0.38 -12.03
N LEU A 60 5.17 0.52 -11.09
CA LEU A 60 3.74 0.59 -11.39
C LEU A 60 3.34 1.71 -12.35
N PRO A 61 3.85 2.96 -12.20
CA PRO A 61 3.51 4.03 -13.14
C PRO A 61 3.91 3.71 -14.57
N GLU A 62 4.99 2.95 -14.77
CA GLU A 62 5.49 2.56 -16.10
C GLU A 62 4.76 1.35 -16.67
N LEU A 63 4.44 0.36 -15.83
CA LEU A 63 3.84 -0.91 -16.27
C LEU A 63 2.31 -0.87 -16.34
N ALA A 64 1.67 0.00 -15.55
CA ALA A 64 0.21 0.07 -15.42
C ALA A 64 -0.29 1.52 -15.34
N ALA A 65 0.30 2.41 -16.15
CA ALA A 65 0.06 3.86 -16.12
C ALA A 65 -1.42 4.25 -16.04
N ASP A 66 -2.26 3.70 -16.92
CA ASP A 66 -3.70 4.03 -16.97
C ASP A 66 -4.39 3.63 -15.66
N ARG A 67 -4.14 2.40 -15.19
CA ARG A 67 -4.77 1.88 -13.98
C ARG A 67 -4.31 2.64 -12.74
N VAL A 68 -3.02 2.95 -12.65
CA VAL A 68 -2.46 3.76 -11.56
C VAL A 68 -3.04 5.18 -11.60
N GLY A 69 -3.13 5.79 -12.78
CA GLY A 69 -3.70 7.13 -12.96
C GLY A 69 -5.17 7.20 -12.54
N GLU A 70 -5.98 6.20 -12.89
CA GLU A 70 -7.37 6.06 -12.43
C GLU A 70 -7.45 6.02 -10.90
N LEU A 71 -6.67 5.13 -10.28
CA LEU A 71 -6.69 4.92 -8.84
C LEU A 71 -6.26 6.16 -8.05
N VAL A 72 -5.18 6.83 -8.50
CA VAL A 72 -4.70 8.07 -7.89
C VAL A 72 -5.72 9.19 -8.06
N THR A 73 -6.29 9.35 -9.26
CA THR A 73 -7.30 10.38 -9.52
C THR A 73 -8.57 10.15 -8.69
N ALA A 74 -9.02 8.90 -8.59
CA ALA A 74 -10.15 8.53 -7.75
C ALA A 74 -9.89 8.86 -6.27
N HIS A 75 -8.69 8.54 -5.77
CA HIS A 75 -8.28 8.90 -4.41
C HIS A 75 -8.36 10.41 -4.17
N VAL A 76 -7.70 11.20 -5.03
CA VAL A 76 -7.65 12.67 -4.91
C VAL A 76 -9.05 13.27 -5.00
N ARG A 77 -9.93 12.79 -5.88
CA ARG A 77 -11.30 13.31 -5.99
C ARG A 77 -12.18 12.96 -4.80
N THR A 78 -11.93 11.84 -4.14
CA THR A 78 -12.73 11.39 -2.99
C THR A 78 -12.30 12.08 -1.70
N HIS A 79 -11.05 12.55 -1.62
CA HIS A 79 -10.42 12.98 -0.36
C HIS A 79 -9.62 14.29 -0.40
N GLY A 80 -9.51 14.92 -1.58
CA GLY A 80 -8.87 16.23 -1.77
C GLY A 80 -9.76 17.41 -1.44
#